data_AF-A0A1E5HAJ5-F1
#
_entry.id   AF-A0A1E5HAJ5-F1
#
_cell.length_a   1.000
_cell.length_b   1.000
_cell.length_c   1.000
_cell.angle_alpha   90.00
_cell.angle_beta   90.00
_cell.angle_gamma   90.00
#
_symmetry.space_group_name_H-M   'P 1'
#
loop_
_entity.id
_entity.type
_entity.pdbx_description
1 polymer ?
#
loop_
_entity_poly.entity_id
_entity_poly.type
_entity_poly.pdbx_seq_one_letter_code
_entity_poly.pdbx_strand_id
1 'polypeptide(L)'
;MNRNKQVKNWLIVNQDLLALTVLFLGIAVYLSFFGFQNGTDDEWFQRMSHQKDYLTYILNRYMTWSARIFPDSIMYFIFSLPMILYWSITSLAMILSAYSIVRFTKKEVKTFDIFLVCTLFGFMNFEMFFHSFLWITGAVNYLWPLALGLCSMIPYADYVFRGNKWEKKSWISLSIICTFLFSISNEQYLIVGFCAALCGHITLLVKKEKQSILLLFKTFIMFMGILFMYFAPGNALRLQKETEKWYPDFNELSVFSHIKVGLNFMVTGIYNNVFSLLLLVILSSILLLNLNRYSFLLISLIIACLSCMYLFPGFSSGLAQIYNYSAKQLFSMEAFSAVMKNFFVAIVLYGVTMLAIYKGASYKIFSLLCMIAALFSIIMLWFSPTLFASGSRVFVCAGVLFLIVAFDLVNKKISESKISKNMLLVMLAIYPIFNLILPLLLGTVERISS
;
A
#
# COMPACT_ATOMS: atom_id res chain seq x y z
N MET A 1 41.52 -7.90 28.55
CA MET A 1 41.63 -7.98 27.06
C MET A 1 40.69 -8.98 26.40
N ASN A 2 40.45 -10.18 26.96
CA ASN A 2 39.60 -11.21 26.32
C ASN A 2 38.10 -10.86 26.19
N ARG A 3 37.51 -10.19 27.21
CA ARG A 3 36.08 -9.85 27.20
C ARG A 3 35.70 -8.84 26.10
N ASN A 4 36.51 -7.82 25.88
CA ASN A 4 36.26 -6.83 24.82
C ASN A 4 36.39 -7.44 23.41
N LYS A 5 37.29 -8.41 23.22
CA LYS A 5 37.43 -9.14 21.96
C LYS A 5 36.24 -10.09 21.73
N GLN A 6 35.76 -10.76 22.78
CA GLN A 6 34.56 -11.60 22.72
C GLN A 6 33.30 -10.78 22.40
N VAL A 7 33.11 -9.62 23.06
CA VAL A 7 31.98 -8.72 22.78
C VAL A 7 32.05 -8.18 21.35
N LYS A 8 33.23 -7.74 20.90
CA LYS A 8 33.42 -7.27 19.52
C LYS A 8 33.11 -8.36 18.49
N ASN A 9 33.57 -9.58 18.71
CA ASN A 9 33.26 -10.72 17.83
C ASN A 9 31.77 -11.05 17.84
N TRP A 10 31.12 -11.03 19.01
CA TRP A 10 29.68 -11.26 19.12
C TRP A 10 28.87 -10.18 18.37
N LEU A 11 29.25 -8.91 18.49
CA LEU A 11 28.61 -7.80 17.77
C LEU A 11 28.75 -7.93 16.26
N ILE A 12 29.92 -8.35 15.76
CA ILE A 12 30.15 -8.56 14.32
C ILE A 12 29.27 -9.70 13.79
N VAL A 13 29.16 -10.81 14.53
CA VAL A 13 28.36 -11.97 14.12
C VAL A 13 26.85 -11.66 14.15
N ASN A 14 26.39 -10.84 15.10
CA ASN A 14 24.97 -10.55 15.30
C ASN A 14 24.54 -9.18 14.75
N GLN A 15 25.36 -8.54 13.91
CA GLN A 15 25.16 -7.16 13.49
C GLN A 15 23.81 -6.94 12.78
N ASP A 16 23.39 -7.88 11.92
CA ASP A 16 22.11 -7.81 11.22
C ASP A 16 20.91 -7.96 12.16
N LEU A 17 20.98 -8.89 13.11
CA LEU A 17 19.93 -9.08 14.10
C LEU A 17 19.78 -7.85 15.00
N LEU A 18 20.89 -7.26 15.43
CA LEU A 18 20.90 -6.02 16.21
C LEU A 18 20.29 -4.86 15.41
N ALA A 19 20.65 -4.69 14.15
CA ALA A 19 20.10 -3.66 13.30
C ALA A 19 18.59 -3.82 13.08
N LEU A 20 18.09 -5.05 12.88
CA LEU A 20 16.66 -5.33 12.79
C LEU A 20 15.94 -5.10 14.12
N THR A 21 16.59 -5.39 15.24
CA THR A 21 16.05 -5.13 16.58
C THR A 21 15.92 -3.63 16.84
N VAL A 22 16.93 -2.85 16.48
CA VAL A 22 16.89 -1.38 16.56
C VAL A 22 15.80 -0.81 15.65
N LEU A 23 15.65 -1.32 14.43
CA LEU A 23 14.57 -0.93 13.53
C LEU A 23 13.19 -1.23 14.13
N PHE A 24 13.01 -2.45 14.65
CA PHE A 24 11.76 -2.86 15.30
C PHE A 24 11.42 -1.95 16.49
N LEU A 25 12.38 -1.70 17.38
CA LEU A 25 12.18 -0.83 18.53
C LEU A 25 11.91 0.62 18.10
N GLY A 26 12.61 1.13 17.09
CA GLY A 26 12.38 2.46 16.53
C GLY A 26 10.97 2.63 15.98
N ILE A 27 10.47 1.64 15.22
CA ILE A 27 9.08 1.64 14.73
C ILE A 27 8.09 1.53 15.89
N ALA A 28 8.33 0.66 16.88
CA ALA A 28 7.44 0.49 18.02
C ALA A 28 7.36 1.76 18.89
N VAL A 29 8.49 2.44 19.10
CA VAL A 29 8.53 3.73 19.79
C VAL A 29 7.79 4.79 18.98
N TYR A 30 8.00 4.85 17.66
CA TYR A 30 7.24 5.77 16.80
C TYR A 30 5.72 5.50 16.87
N LEU A 31 5.31 4.23 16.83
CA LEU A 31 3.92 3.83 16.98
C LEU A 31 3.34 4.18 18.36
N SER A 32 4.17 4.26 19.41
CA SER A 32 3.71 4.61 20.75
C SER A 32 3.18 6.04 20.90
N PHE A 33 3.49 6.92 19.95
CA PHE A 33 2.87 8.24 19.86
C PHE A 33 1.44 8.20 19.30
N PHE A 34 0.98 7.04 18.83
CA PHE A 34 -0.35 6.82 18.28
C PHE A 34 -1.09 5.80 19.15
N GLY A 35 -2.29 6.18 19.59
CA GLY A 35 -3.09 5.40 20.53
C GLY A 35 -4.54 5.28 20.11
N PHE A 36 -5.34 4.83 21.07
CA PHE A 36 -6.79 4.71 20.95
C PHE A 36 -7.45 6.05 20.63
N GLN A 37 -8.37 6.09 19.67
CA GLN A 37 -9.08 7.31 19.26
C GLN A 37 -10.55 7.28 19.67
N ASN A 38 -10.91 8.12 20.64
CA ASN A 38 -12.30 8.31 21.09
C ASN A 38 -13.18 8.84 19.95
N GLY A 39 -14.44 8.44 19.89
CA GLY A 39 -15.39 8.90 18.85
C GLY A 39 -15.18 8.27 17.46
N THR A 40 -14.22 7.36 17.32
CA THR A 40 -13.93 6.65 16.06
C THR A 40 -14.39 5.19 16.10
N ASP A 41 -14.07 4.44 15.04
CA ASP A 41 -14.31 2.99 15.00
C ASP A 41 -13.66 2.25 16.17
N ASP A 42 -12.53 2.74 16.72
CA ASP A 42 -11.86 2.12 17.87
C ASP A 42 -12.81 1.96 19.08
N GLU A 43 -13.56 3.02 19.41
CA GLU A 43 -14.56 3.00 20.48
C GLU A 43 -15.75 2.11 20.14
N TRP A 44 -16.12 2.02 18.87
CA TRP A 44 -17.18 1.11 18.44
C TRP A 44 -16.78 -0.35 18.64
N PHE A 45 -15.59 -0.76 18.19
CA PHE A 45 -15.10 -2.14 18.35
C PHE A 45 -14.88 -2.49 19.82
N GLN A 46 -14.31 -1.57 20.62
CA GLN A 46 -14.15 -1.78 22.06
C GLN A 46 -15.50 -1.97 22.78
N ARG A 47 -16.51 -1.15 22.46
CA ARG A 47 -17.85 -1.34 23.07
C ARG A 47 -18.48 -2.67 22.67
N MET A 48 -18.33 -3.08 21.40
CA MET A 48 -18.88 -4.35 20.92
C MET A 48 -18.26 -5.57 21.62
N SER A 49 -16.97 -5.53 21.95
CA SER A 49 -16.31 -6.63 22.65
C SER A 49 -16.76 -6.81 24.10
N HIS A 50 -17.29 -5.74 24.72
CA HIS A 50 -17.90 -5.81 26.04
C HIS A 50 -19.39 -6.19 26.02
N GLN A 51 -20.09 -5.97 24.90
CA GLN A 51 -21.55 -6.17 24.80
C GLN A 51 -21.97 -7.52 24.23
N LYS A 52 -21.13 -8.15 23.40
CA LYS A 52 -21.46 -9.40 22.70
C LYS A 52 -20.34 -10.41 22.88
N ASP A 53 -20.71 -11.69 23.01
CA ASP A 53 -19.74 -12.76 22.86
C ASP A 53 -19.17 -12.77 21.44
N TYR A 54 -17.95 -13.30 21.29
CA TYR A 54 -17.20 -13.26 20.04
C TYR A 54 -17.93 -13.93 18.86
N LEU A 55 -18.55 -15.09 19.08
CA LEU A 55 -19.20 -15.84 18.00
C LEU A 55 -20.45 -15.13 17.52
N THR A 56 -21.28 -14.63 18.43
CA THR A 56 -22.45 -13.80 18.10
C THR A 56 -22.02 -12.52 17.39
N TYR A 57 -20.94 -11.87 17.86
CA TYR A 57 -20.41 -10.67 17.23
C TYR A 57 -20.00 -10.93 15.78
N ILE A 58 -19.15 -11.93 15.52
CA ILE A 58 -18.59 -12.17 14.19
C ILE A 58 -19.63 -12.68 13.19
N LEU A 59 -20.57 -13.52 13.64
CA LEU A 59 -21.69 -13.97 12.82
C LEU A 59 -22.61 -12.80 12.47
N ASN A 60 -22.93 -11.93 13.43
CA ASN A 60 -23.71 -10.74 13.17
C ASN A 60 -22.99 -9.80 12.19
N ARG A 61 -21.68 -9.62 12.31
CA ARG A 61 -20.86 -8.84 11.35
C ARG A 61 -20.97 -9.39 9.94
N TYR A 62 -20.77 -10.70 9.78
CA TYR A 62 -20.89 -11.38 8.49
C TYR A 62 -22.27 -11.22 7.87
N MET A 63 -23.31 -11.34 8.69
CA MET A 63 -24.70 -11.27 8.24
C MET A 63 -25.17 -9.86 7.90
N THR A 64 -24.59 -8.81 8.51
CA THR A 64 -25.17 -7.47 8.48
C THR A 64 -24.25 -6.33 8.02
N TRP A 65 -22.93 -6.54 7.93
CA TRP A 65 -22.01 -5.44 7.60
C TRP A 65 -20.77 -5.81 6.75
N SER A 66 -20.04 -6.85 7.09
CA SER A 66 -18.68 -7.05 6.57
C SER A 66 -18.30 -8.52 6.50
N ALA A 67 -17.63 -8.89 5.40
CA ALA A 67 -17.03 -10.20 5.21
C ALA A 67 -15.58 -10.31 5.74
N ARG A 68 -15.04 -9.23 6.32
CA ARG A 68 -13.64 -9.14 6.77
C ARG A 68 -13.44 -9.82 8.11
N ILE A 69 -13.56 -11.15 8.12
CA ILE A 69 -13.50 -11.95 9.35
C ILE A 69 -12.17 -11.74 10.08
N PHE A 70 -11.03 -11.72 9.38
CA PHE A 70 -9.74 -11.54 10.06
C PHE A 70 -9.64 -10.18 10.76
N PRO A 71 -9.81 -9.02 10.08
CA PRO A 71 -9.78 -7.72 10.74
C PRO A 71 -10.82 -7.58 11.84
N ASP A 72 -12.08 -7.98 11.60
CA ASP A 72 -13.15 -7.88 12.61
C ASP A 72 -12.81 -8.70 13.86
N SER A 73 -12.21 -9.87 13.70
CA SER A 73 -11.78 -10.71 14.83
C SER A 73 -10.62 -10.08 15.60
N ILE A 74 -9.61 -9.55 14.90
CA ILE A 74 -8.49 -8.88 15.56
C ILE A 74 -8.97 -7.65 16.31
N MET A 75 -9.82 -6.81 15.69
CA MET A 75 -10.35 -5.61 16.33
C MET A 75 -11.18 -5.95 17.57
N TYR A 76 -11.94 -7.04 17.57
CA TYR A 76 -12.66 -7.51 18.76
C TYR A 76 -11.73 -7.76 19.96
N PHE A 77 -10.57 -8.37 19.75
CA PHE A 77 -9.65 -8.72 20.85
C PHE A 77 -8.62 -7.65 21.17
N ILE A 78 -8.13 -6.89 20.19
CA ILE A 78 -6.97 -6.00 20.36
C ILE A 78 -7.25 -4.87 21.36
N PHE A 79 -8.49 -4.39 21.44
CA PHE A 79 -8.87 -3.33 22.39
C PHE A 79 -8.99 -3.81 23.84
N SER A 80 -8.93 -5.12 24.09
CA SER A 80 -8.85 -5.71 25.43
C SER A 80 -7.41 -6.07 25.84
N LEU A 81 -6.44 -5.80 24.95
CA LEU A 81 -5.04 -6.13 25.16
C LEU A 81 -4.19 -4.87 25.45
N PRO A 82 -3.04 -5.02 26.13
CA PRO A 82 -2.10 -3.91 26.31
C PRO A 82 -1.62 -3.34 24.97
N MET A 83 -1.57 -2.01 24.86
CA MET A 83 -1.21 -1.32 23.61
C MET A 83 0.17 -1.69 23.06
N ILE A 84 1.10 -2.11 23.93
CA ILE A 84 2.41 -2.61 23.53
C ILE A 84 2.32 -3.81 22.56
N LEU A 85 1.28 -4.62 22.66
CA LEU A 85 1.04 -5.73 21.73
C LEU A 85 0.65 -5.20 20.34
N TYR A 86 -0.22 -4.18 20.28
CA TYR A 86 -0.54 -3.51 19.02
C TYR A 86 0.73 -2.94 18.36
N TRP A 87 1.51 -2.15 19.09
CA TRP A 87 2.74 -1.56 18.55
C TRP A 87 3.74 -2.64 18.09
N SER A 88 3.88 -3.72 18.85
CA SER A 88 4.77 -4.83 18.50
C SER A 88 4.32 -5.56 17.24
N ILE A 89 3.04 -5.93 17.14
CA ILE A 89 2.53 -6.67 15.98
C ILE A 89 2.56 -5.77 14.73
N THR A 90 2.20 -4.50 14.86
CA THR A 90 2.24 -3.53 13.75
C THR A 90 3.68 -3.29 13.26
N SER A 91 4.65 -3.18 14.17
CA SER A 91 6.09 -3.13 13.81
C SER A 91 6.54 -4.38 13.05
N LEU A 92 6.12 -5.57 13.51
CA LEU A 92 6.40 -6.82 12.81
C LEU A 92 5.73 -6.87 11.43
N ALA A 93 4.51 -6.36 11.29
CA ALA A 93 3.79 -6.29 10.01
C ALA A 93 4.50 -5.35 9.02
N MET A 94 5.03 -4.21 9.47
CA MET A 94 5.84 -3.31 8.63
C MET A 94 7.13 -3.99 8.17
N ILE A 95 7.86 -4.64 9.09
CA ILE A 95 9.10 -5.35 8.75
C ILE A 95 8.83 -6.55 7.83
N LEU A 96 7.74 -7.30 8.06
CA LEU A 96 7.32 -8.40 7.20
C LEU A 96 6.96 -7.91 5.80
N SER A 97 6.26 -6.77 5.70
CA SER A 97 5.96 -6.12 4.42
C SER A 97 7.25 -5.74 3.70
N ALA A 98 8.20 -5.11 4.41
CA ALA A 98 9.49 -4.74 3.85
C ALA A 98 10.28 -5.96 3.37
N TYR A 99 10.40 -7.00 4.21
CA TYR A 99 11.04 -8.27 3.87
C TYR A 99 10.41 -8.89 2.61
N SER A 100 9.07 -8.92 2.53
CA SER A 100 8.34 -9.53 1.42
C SER A 100 8.55 -8.77 0.11
N ILE A 101 8.56 -7.44 0.14
CA ILE A 101 8.84 -6.59 -1.02
C ILE A 101 10.25 -6.83 -1.54
N VAL A 102 11.25 -6.92 -0.65
CA VAL A 102 12.62 -7.27 -1.04
C VAL A 102 12.66 -8.63 -1.72
N ARG A 103 11.91 -9.61 -1.19
CA ARG A 103 11.85 -10.98 -1.73
C ARG A 103 11.23 -11.08 -3.11
N PHE A 104 10.44 -10.10 -3.57
CA PHE A 104 9.91 -10.11 -4.92
C PHE A 104 11.02 -9.96 -5.97
N THR A 105 12.05 -9.14 -5.70
CA THR A 105 13.12 -8.88 -6.67
C THR A 105 14.44 -9.57 -6.30
N LYS A 106 14.71 -9.82 -5.02
CA LYS A 106 15.94 -10.48 -4.52
C LYS A 106 15.70 -11.80 -3.79
N LYS A 107 16.60 -12.78 -3.98
CA LYS A 107 16.55 -14.06 -3.25
C LYS A 107 16.99 -13.87 -1.81
N GLU A 108 18.12 -13.22 -1.63
CA GLU A 108 18.70 -12.90 -0.33
C GLU A 108 18.24 -11.51 0.10
N VAL A 109 17.70 -11.42 1.31
CA VAL A 109 17.28 -10.16 1.91
C VAL A 109 18.41 -9.64 2.78
N LYS A 110 18.94 -8.48 2.44
CA LYS A 110 19.93 -7.79 3.26
C LYS A 110 19.23 -6.80 4.17
N THR A 111 19.77 -6.57 5.36
CA THR A 111 19.24 -5.58 6.31
C THR A 111 19.11 -4.21 5.67
N PHE A 112 20.09 -3.78 4.86
CA PHE A 112 20.02 -2.55 4.08
C PHE A 112 18.75 -2.45 3.22
N ASP A 113 18.34 -3.54 2.57
CA ASP A 113 17.17 -3.54 1.70
C ASP A 113 15.87 -3.36 2.50
N ILE A 114 15.80 -3.95 3.70
CA ILE A 114 14.67 -3.75 4.62
C ILE A 114 14.60 -2.29 5.07
N PHE A 115 15.73 -1.70 5.48
CA PHE A 115 15.79 -0.28 5.84
C PHE A 115 15.37 0.61 4.66
N LEU A 116 15.84 0.31 3.45
CA LEU A 116 15.46 1.05 2.25
C LEU A 116 13.94 1.00 2.03
N VAL A 117 13.31 -0.17 2.11
CA VAL A 117 11.85 -0.28 1.97
C VAL A 117 11.11 0.46 3.09
N CYS A 118 11.59 0.37 4.33
CA CYS A 118 11.03 1.15 5.44
C CYS A 118 11.14 2.66 5.21
N THR A 119 12.25 3.14 4.64
CA THR A 119 12.38 4.55 4.21
C THR A 119 11.39 4.91 3.10
N LEU A 120 11.18 4.03 2.13
CA LEU A 120 10.24 4.25 1.03
C LEU A 120 8.78 4.31 1.49
N PHE A 121 8.40 3.63 2.58
CA PHE A 121 7.06 3.79 3.17
C PHE A 121 6.77 5.25 3.56
N GLY A 122 7.76 5.98 4.08
CA GLY A 122 7.60 7.38 4.44
C GLY A 122 7.52 8.35 3.25
N PHE A 123 7.58 7.86 2.01
CA PHE A 123 7.21 8.65 0.83
C PHE A 123 5.69 8.67 0.58
N MET A 124 4.88 7.87 1.30
CA MET A 124 3.42 8.02 1.27
C MET A 124 3.01 9.28 2.03
N ASN A 125 1.91 9.94 1.62
CA ASN A 125 1.39 11.09 2.36
C ASN A 125 1.11 10.73 3.83
N PHE A 126 1.40 11.63 4.77
CA PHE A 126 1.20 11.38 6.19
C PHE A 126 -0.22 10.98 6.57
N GLU A 127 -1.25 11.64 6.03
CA GLU A 127 -2.66 11.35 6.35
C GLU A 127 -3.05 9.93 5.93
N MET A 128 -2.68 9.57 4.70
CA MET A 128 -2.83 8.22 4.18
C MET A 128 -2.10 7.18 5.04
N PHE A 129 -0.85 7.48 5.42
CA PHE A 129 -0.03 6.62 6.27
C PHE A 129 -0.65 6.47 7.66
N PHE A 130 -1.14 7.56 8.25
CA PHE A 130 -1.80 7.58 9.54
C PHE A 130 -3.04 6.69 9.56
N HIS A 131 -3.99 6.90 8.65
CA HIS A 131 -5.24 6.14 8.63
C HIS A 131 -5.08 4.66 8.25
N SER A 132 -3.90 4.23 7.81
CA SER A 132 -3.68 2.89 7.26
C SER A 132 -2.59 2.08 7.95
N PHE A 133 -1.65 2.73 8.64
CA PHE A 133 -0.49 2.11 9.29
C PHE A 133 -0.40 2.47 10.78
N LEU A 134 -0.88 3.65 11.20
CA LEU A 134 -0.67 4.17 12.56
C LEU A 134 -1.91 4.05 13.44
N TRP A 135 -3.08 4.41 12.90
CA TRP A 135 -4.36 4.25 13.57
C TRP A 135 -4.70 2.75 13.72
N ILE A 136 -5.20 2.33 14.89
CA ILE A 136 -5.38 0.90 15.24
C ILE A 136 -6.32 0.20 14.27
N THR A 137 -7.55 0.69 14.15
CA THR A 137 -8.53 0.13 13.19
C THR A 137 -8.02 0.20 11.76
N GLY A 138 -7.30 1.26 11.40
CA GLY A 138 -6.64 1.41 10.11
C GLY A 138 -5.61 0.33 9.83
N ALA A 139 -4.61 0.17 10.69
CA ALA A 139 -3.54 -0.80 10.55
C ALA A 139 -4.08 -2.24 10.44
N VAL A 140 -5.10 -2.58 11.22
CA VAL A 140 -5.72 -3.92 11.20
C VAL A 140 -6.51 -4.19 9.91
N ASN A 141 -7.10 -3.16 9.28
CA ASN A 141 -7.82 -3.30 8.01
C ASN A 141 -6.93 -3.17 6.76
N TYR A 142 -5.76 -2.54 6.88
CA TYR A 142 -4.89 -2.23 5.75
C TYR A 142 -3.47 -2.80 5.91
N LEU A 143 -2.64 -2.30 6.83
CA LEU A 143 -1.25 -2.77 6.98
C LEU A 143 -1.13 -4.27 7.27
N TRP A 144 -1.94 -4.83 8.17
CA TRP A 144 -1.83 -6.24 8.55
C TRP A 144 -2.26 -7.17 7.40
N PRO A 145 -3.41 -6.95 6.73
CA PRO A 145 -3.77 -7.64 5.50
C PRO A 145 -2.73 -7.50 4.39
N LEU A 146 -2.13 -6.31 4.25
CA LEU A 146 -1.06 -6.08 3.30
C LEU A 146 0.16 -6.96 3.58
N ALA A 147 0.63 -7.01 4.83
CA ALA A 147 1.78 -7.82 5.23
C ALA A 147 1.54 -9.30 4.95
N LEU A 148 0.34 -9.80 5.28
CA LEU A 148 -0.09 -11.17 5.00
C LEU A 148 -0.15 -11.44 3.49
N GLY A 149 -0.74 -10.53 2.72
CA GLY A 149 -0.84 -10.61 1.26
C GLY A 149 0.53 -10.64 0.59
N LEU A 150 1.43 -9.73 0.95
CA LEU A 150 2.79 -9.68 0.42
C LEU A 150 3.57 -10.96 0.76
N CYS A 151 3.50 -11.42 2.01
CA CYS A 151 4.12 -12.69 2.43
C CYS A 151 3.55 -13.88 1.64
N SER A 152 2.24 -13.90 1.40
CA SER A 152 1.57 -14.91 0.58
C SER A 152 2.09 -14.93 -0.86
N MET A 153 2.58 -13.81 -1.39
CA MET A 153 3.07 -13.71 -2.77
C MET A 153 4.52 -14.12 -2.95
N ILE A 154 5.31 -14.27 -1.87
CA ILE A 154 6.74 -14.61 -1.98
C ILE A 154 6.97 -15.90 -2.81
N PRO A 155 6.23 -17.01 -2.59
CA PRO A 155 6.42 -18.20 -3.42
C PRO A 155 6.14 -17.97 -4.90
N TYR A 156 5.17 -17.13 -5.27
CA TYR A 156 4.96 -16.81 -6.69
C TYR A 156 6.17 -16.11 -7.29
N ALA A 157 6.73 -15.12 -6.59
CA ALA A 157 7.93 -14.42 -7.05
C ALA A 157 9.13 -15.37 -7.19
N ASP A 158 9.33 -16.29 -6.26
CA ASP A 158 10.46 -17.23 -6.32
C ASP A 158 10.35 -18.25 -7.46
N TYR A 159 9.16 -18.79 -7.70
CA TYR A 159 8.94 -19.68 -8.83
C TYR A 159 9.07 -18.91 -10.14
N VAL A 160 8.40 -17.76 -10.27
CA VAL A 160 8.38 -16.98 -11.53
C VAL A 160 9.74 -16.40 -11.88
N PHE A 161 10.47 -15.81 -10.93
CA PHE A 161 11.72 -15.10 -11.24
C PHE A 161 12.97 -15.93 -11.06
N ARG A 162 12.91 -17.03 -10.31
CA ARG A 162 14.12 -17.77 -9.91
C ARG A 162 14.03 -19.28 -10.17
N GLY A 163 12.86 -19.81 -10.54
CA GLY A 163 12.62 -21.24 -10.65
C GLY A 163 12.82 -22.02 -9.33
N ASN A 164 12.88 -21.30 -8.20
CA ASN A 164 13.24 -21.90 -6.92
C ASN A 164 12.03 -22.58 -6.31
N LYS A 165 12.13 -23.90 -6.12
CA LYS A 165 11.17 -24.64 -5.33
C LYS A 165 11.46 -24.45 -3.85
N TRP A 166 10.38 -24.33 -3.07
CA TRP A 166 10.49 -24.28 -1.62
C TRP A 166 10.50 -25.69 -1.06
N GLU A 167 11.55 -26.03 -0.33
CA GLU A 167 11.73 -27.37 0.27
C GLU A 167 11.53 -27.36 1.79
N LYS A 168 11.80 -26.22 2.44
CA LYS A 168 11.68 -26.09 3.90
C LYS A 168 10.20 -25.97 4.31
N LYS A 169 9.66 -27.06 4.89
CA LYS A 169 8.26 -27.20 5.31
C LYS A 169 7.73 -26.02 6.14
N SER A 170 8.52 -25.48 7.08
CA SER A 170 8.07 -24.37 7.95
C SER A 170 7.69 -23.10 7.18
N TRP A 171 8.45 -22.78 6.12
CA TRP A 171 8.19 -21.62 5.27
C TRP A 171 6.95 -21.83 4.40
N ILE A 172 6.75 -23.05 3.90
CA ILE A 172 5.54 -23.43 3.16
C ILE A 172 4.31 -23.24 4.05
N SER A 173 4.31 -23.81 5.26
CA SER A 173 3.21 -23.69 6.23
C SER A 173 2.90 -22.24 6.57
N LEU A 174 3.93 -21.44 6.87
CA LEU A 174 3.76 -20.01 7.12
C LEU A 174 3.09 -19.30 5.94
N SER A 175 3.54 -19.58 4.71
CA SER A 175 2.97 -18.95 3.52
C SER A 175 1.51 -19.33 3.27
N ILE A 176 1.10 -20.55 3.62
CA ILE A 176 -0.29 -21.01 3.52
C ILE A 176 -1.15 -20.32 4.58
N ILE A 177 -0.67 -20.23 5.83
CA ILE A 177 -1.36 -19.50 6.90
C ILE A 177 -1.55 -18.04 6.50
N CYS A 178 -0.51 -17.37 5.99
CA CYS A 178 -0.63 -16.00 5.50
C CYS A 178 -1.66 -15.89 4.37
N THR A 179 -1.72 -16.87 3.46
CA THR A 179 -2.70 -16.88 2.37
C THR A 179 -4.13 -17.01 2.87
N PHE A 180 -4.36 -17.90 3.84
CA PHE A 180 -5.68 -18.10 4.43
C PHE A 180 -6.16 -16.83 5.13
N LEU A 181 -5.34 -16.25 6.03
CA LEU A 181 -5.70 -15.01 6.73
C LEU A 181 -5.93 -13.85 5.75
N PHE A 182 -5.06 -13.71 4.75
CA PHE A 182 -5.20 -12.72 3.69
C PHE A 182 -6.53 -12.86 2.92
N SER A 183 -6.96 -14.10 2.63
CA SER A 183 -8.19 -14.39 1.88
C SER A 183 -9.49 -13.99 2.59
N ILE A 184 -9.44 -13.76 3.91
CA ILE A 184 -10.58 -13.30 4.71
C ILE A 184 -10.36 -11.89 5.29
N SER A 185 -9.45 -11.11 4.70
CA SER A 185 -9.02 -9.82 5.22
C SER A 185 -9.62 -8.59 4.54
N ASN A 186 -9.28 -8.33 3.28
CA ASN A 186 -9.63 -7.08 2.59
C ASN A 186 -9.92 -7.38 1.12
N GLU A 187 -11.10 -6.98 0.63
CA GLU A 187 -11.59 -7.31 -0.72
C GLU A 187 -10.68 -6.74 -1.81
N GLN A 188 -10.26 -5.47 -1.66
CA GLN A 188 -9.44 -4.77 -2.65
C GLN A 188 -8.08 -5.46 -2.81
N TYR A 189 -7.42 -5.77 -1.70
CA TYR A 189 -6.13 -6.44 -1.74
C TYR A 189 -6.24 -7.86 -2.23
N LEU A 190 -7.28 -8.59 -1.82
CA LEU A 190 -7.48 -9.97 -2.23
C LEU A 190 -7.64 -10.09 -3.74
N ILE A 191 -8.43 -9.21 -4.37
CA ILE A 191 -8.60 -9.17 -5.82
C ILE A 191 -7.27 -8.89 -6.52
N VAL A 192 -6.53 -7.87 -6.07
CA VAL A 192 -5.21 -7.53 -6.65
C VAL A 192 -4.22 -8.68 -6.50
N GLY A 193 -4.18 -9.31 -5.33
CA GLY A 193 -3.34 -10.48 -5.06
C GLY A 193 -3.71 -11.68 -5.91
N PHE A 194 -5.00 -11.97 -6.07
CA PHE A 194 -5.49 -13.04 -6.92
C PHE A 194 -5.13 -12.82 -8.39
N CYS A 195 -5.32 -11.61 -8.91
CA CYS A 195 -4.88 -11.24 -10.26
C CYS A 195 -3.36 -11.40 -10.43
N ALA A 196 -2.56 -11.01 -9.43
CA ALA A 196 -1.11 -11.23 -9.46
C ALA A 196 -0.74 -12.73 -9.47
N ALA A 197 -1.46 -13.57 -8.72
CA ALA A 197 -1.29 -15.02 -8.73
C ALA A 197 -1.61 -15.62 -10.11
N LEU A 198 -2.69 -15.17 -10.77
CA LEU A 198 -3.03 -15.55 -12.14
C LEU A 198 -1.92 -15.15 -13.13
N CYS A 199 -1.41 -13.92 -13.04
CA CYS A 199 -0.25 -13.48 -13.83
C CYS A 199 0.97 -14.38 -13.60
N GLY A 200 1.20 -14.83 -12.36
CA GLY A 200 2.25 -15.79 -12.02
C GLY A 200 2.06 -17.13 -12.73
N HIS A 201 0.85 -17.71 -12.67
CA HIS A 201 0.51 -18.94 -13.38
C HIS A 201 0.68 -18.81 -14.90
N ILE A 202 0.17 -17.74 -15.49
CA ILE A 202 0.32 -17.44 -16.93
C ILE A 202 1.79 -17.35 -17.30
N THR A 203 2.60 -16.67 -16.49
CA THR A 203 4.05 -16.55 -16.74
C THR A 203 4.74 -17.91 -16.73
N LEU A 204 4.41 -18.78 -15.78
CA LEU A 204 4.95 -20.15 -15.73
C LEU A 204 4.51 -20.97 -16.95
N LEU A 205 3.26 -20.83 -17.43
CA LEU A 205 2.80 -21.48 -18.66
C LEU A 205 3.57 -20.99 -19.89
N VAL A 206 3.74 -19.67 -20.04
CA VAL A 206 4.51 -19.07 -21.14
C VAL A 206 5.96 -19.55 -21.13
N LYS A 207 6.55 -19.72 -19.93
CA LYS A 207 7.89 -20.30 -19.75
C LYS A 207 7.94 -21.82 -19.92
N LYS A 208 6.81 -22.49 -20.15
CA LYS A 208 6.67 -23.95 -20.21
C LYS A 208 7.16 -24.66 -18.93
N GLU A 209 7.08 -23.97 -17.80
CA GLU A 209 7.41 -24.54 -16.48
C GLU A 209 6.21 -25.27 -15.88
N LYS A 210 6.47 -26.32 -15.09
CA LYS A 210 5.41 -27.07 -14.41
C LYS A 210 4.76 -26.23 -13.32
N GLN A 211 3.43 -26.23 -13.28
CA GLN A 211 2.67 -25.57 -12.22
C GLN A 211 2.90 -26.27 -10.88
N SER A 212 3.24 -25.49 -9.86
CA SER A 212 3.42 -26.00 -8.50
C SER A 212 2.07 -26.20 -7.82
N ILE A 213 1.87 -27.37 -7.21
CA ILE A 213 0.67 -27.69 -6.41
C ILE A 213 0.49 -26.67 -5.29
N LEU A 214 1.59 -26.19 -4.68
CA LEU A 214 1.53 -25.15 -3.65
C LEU A 214 0.91 -23.86 -4.19
N LEU A 215 1.31 -23.42 -5.40
CA LEU A 215 0.76 -22.20 -5.99
C LEU A 215 -0.71 -22.38 -6.37
N LEU A 216 -1.06 -23.51 -6.99
CA LEU A 216 -2.45 -23.83 -7.31
C LEU A 216 -3.35 -23.84 -6.07
N PHE A 217 -2.88 -24.45 -4.99
CA PHE A 217 -3.62 -24.49 -3.72
C PHE A 217 -3.81 -23.09 -3.11
N LYS A 218 -2.79 -22.23 -3.19
CA LYS A 218 -2.88 -20.85 -2.69
C LYS A 218 -3.84 -19.99 -3.52
N THR A 219 -3.78 -20.10 -4.85
CA THR A 219 -4.76 -19.47 -5.76
C THR A 219 -6.17 -19.96 -5.45
N PHE A 220 -6.35 -21.25 -5.17
CA PHE A 220 -7.63 -21.81 -4.78
C PHE A 220 -8.15 -21.21 -3.46
N ILE A 221 -7.31 -21.09 -2.43
CA ILE A 221 -7.69 -20.43 -1.17
C ILE A 221 -8.14 -18.98 -1.42
N MET A 222 -7.38 -18.22 -2.22
CA MET A 222 -7.74 -16.84 -2.56
C MET A 222 -9.08 -16.77 -3.30
N PHE A 223 -9.31 -17.68 -4.25
CA PHE A 223 -10.58 -17.78 -4.97
C PHE A 223 -11.74 -18.09 -4.03
N MET A 224 -11.59 -19.05 -3.12
CA MET A 224 -12.60 -19.35 -2.11
C MET A 224 -12.86 -18.15 -1.18
N GLY A 225 -11.83 -17.39 -0.83
CA GLY A 225 -11.97 -16.13 -0.08
C GLY A 225 -12.77 -15.08 -0.85
N ILE A 226 -12.53 -14.92 -2.15
CA ILE A 226 -13.31 -14.02 -3.01
C ILE A 226 -14.78 -14.44 -3.02
N LEU A 227 -15.07 -15.73 -3.22
CA LEU A 227 -16.44 -16.24 -3.18
C LEU A 227 -17.09 -15.99 -1.81
N PHE A 228 -16.36 -16.27 -0.73
CA PHE A 228 -16.84 -16.06 0.64
C PHE A 228 -17.19 -14.58 0.91
N MET A 229 -16.36 -13.65 0.43
CA MET A 229 -16.62 -12.20 0.55
C MET A 229 -17.73 -11.71 -0.36
N TYR A 230 -17.83 -12.27 -1.56
CA TYR A 230 -18.86 -11.92 -2.54
C TYR A 230 -20.26 -12.35 -2.07
N PHE A 231 -20.38 -13.56 -1.50
CA PHE A 231 -21.65 -14.09 -1.00
C PHE A 231 -22.02 -13.63 0.41
N ALA A 232 -21.20 -12.79 1.06
CA ALA A 232 -21.51 -12.29 2.38
C ALA A 232 -22.72 -11.33 2.33
N PRO A 233 -23.86 -11.67 2.97
CA PRO A 233 -25.07 -10.85 2.89
C PRO A 233 -24.87 -9.48 3.55
N GLY A 234 -23.98 -9.40 4.55
CA GLY A 234 -23.63 -8.14 5.19
C GLY A 234 -23.03 -7.11 4.24
N ASN A 235 -22.28 -7.53 3.21
CA ASN A 235 -21.71 -6.61 2.23
C ASN A 235 -22.82 -5.94 1.37
N ALA A 236 -23.87 -6.68 1.00
CA ALA A 236 -25.01 -6.13 0.27
C ALA A 236 -25.82 -5.15 1.13
N LEU A 237 -26.08 -5.49 2.39
CA LEU A 237 -26.76 -4.60 3.33
C LEU A 237 -25.96 -3.33 3.63
N ARG A 238 -24.63 -3.46 3.76
CA ARG A 238 -23.73 -2.32 3.92
C ARG A 238 -23.75 -1.42 2.69
N LEU A 239 -23.72 -1.98 1.48
CA LEU A 239 -23.80 -1.21 0.23
C LEU A 239 -25.06 -0.35 0.18
N GLN A 240 -26.22 -0.90 0.57
CA GLN A 240 -27.48 -0.15 0.65
C GLN A 240 -27.37 1.02 1.65
N LYS A 241 -26.94 0.73 2.89
CA LYS A 241 -26.80 1.76 3.95
C LYS A 241 -25.78 2.84 3.57
N GLU A 242 -24.69 2.46 2.92
CA GLU A 242 -23.66 3.38 2.45
C GLU A 242 -24.17 4.24 1.30
N THR A 243 -25.00 3.70 0.40
CA THR A 243 -25.66 4.47 -0.67
C THR A 243 -26.59 5.51 -0.07
N GLU A 244 -27.49 5.10 0.82
CA GLU A 244 -28.45 6.00 1.49
C GLU A 244 -27.75 7.12 2.28
N LYS A 245 -26.62 6.81 2.92
CA LYS A 245 -25.90 7.76 3.78
C LYS A 245 -24.96 8.69 3.01
N TRP A 246 -24.16 8.16 2.10
CA TRP A 246 -23.00 8.87 1.55
C TRP A 246 -23.20 9.33 0.11
N TYR A 247 -24.01 8.62 -0.68
CA TYR A 247 -24.24 8.99 -2.08
C TYR A 247 -25.61 8.51 -2.57
N PRO A 248 -26.73 9.18 -2.19
CA PRO A 248 -28.09 8.74 -2.51
C PRO A 248 -28.35 8.55 -4.01
N ASP A 249 -27.84 9.46 -4.84
CA ASP A 249 -28.03 9.44 -6.30
C ASP A 249 -27.09 8.44 -7.02
N PHE A 250 -26.27 7.67 -6.29
CA PHE A 250 -25.25 6.81 -6.88
C PHE A 250 -25.83 5.79 -7.87
N ASN A 251 -26.97 5.18 -7.55
CA ASN A 251 -27.62 4.19 -8.42
C ASN A 251 -28.30 4.82 -9.65
N GLU A 252 -28.52 6.14 -9.66
CA GLU A 252 -29.14 6.87 -10.77
C GLU A 252 -28.10 7.32 -11.81
N LEU A 253 -26.81 7.21 -11.49
CA LEU A 253 -25.74 7.61 -12.38
C LEU A 253 -25.60 6.64 -13.56
N SER A 254 -25.48 7.20 -14.76
CA SER A 254 -25.02 6.43 -15.92
C SER A 254 -23.58 5.94 -15.72
N VAL A 255 -23.19 4.87 -16.41
CA VAL A 255 -21.80 4.37 -16.42
C VAL A 255 -20.80 5.47 -16.78
N PHE A 256 -21.16 6.34 -17.73
CA PHE A 256 -20.30 7.47 -18.13
C PHE A 256 -20.15 8.51 -17.00
N SER A 257 -21.21 8.73 -16.22
CA SER A 257 -21.16 9.61 -15.04
C SER A 257 -20.26 9.02 -13.95
N HIS A 258 -20.33 7.70 -13.69
CA HIS A 258 -19.39 7.03 -12.78
C HIS A 258 -17.93 7.19 -13.24
N ILE A 259 -17.66 7.03 -14.54
CA ILE A 259 -16.31 7.22 -15.08
C ILE A 259 -15.82 8.65 -14.84
N LYS A 260 -16.65 9.68 -15.09
CA LYS A 260 -16.27 11.08 -14.85
C LYS A 260 -15.90 11.35 -13.40
N VAL A 261 -16.77 10.93 -12.47
CA VAL A 261 -16.57 11.10 -11.03
C VAL A 261 -15.34 10.32 -10.57
N GLY A 262 -15.21 9.07 -11.01
CA GLY A 262 -14.08 8.20 -10.71
C GLY A 262 -12.75 8.72 -11.23
N LEU A 263 -12.71 9.30 -12.43
CA LEU A 263 -11.51 9.92 -13.00
C LEU A 263 -11.04 11.09 -12.14
N ASN A 264 -11.96 11.97 -11.73
CA ASN A 264 -11.63 13.08 -10.84
C ASN A 264 -11.11 12.57 -9.49
N PHE A 265 -11.79 11.60 -8.89
CA PHE A 265 -11.37 10.96 -7.65
C PHE A 265 -9.98 10.32 -7.75
N MET A 266 -9.69 9.65 -8.86
CA MET A 266 -8.38 9.04 -9.11
C MET A 266 -7.29 10.10 -9.22
N VAL A 267 -7.49 11.17 -10.00
CA VAL A 267 -6.47 12.21 -10.20
C VAL A 267 -6.19 12.95 -8.89
N THR A 268 -7.24 13.40 -8.21
CA THR A 268 -7.14 14.09 -6.90
C THR A 268 -6.51 13.18 -5.84
N GLY A 269 -6.94 11.92 -5.77
CA GLY A 269 -6.44 10.97 -4.80
C GLY A 269 -5.00 10.53 -5.04
N ILE A 270 -4.59 10.30 -6.29
CA ILE A 270 -3.18 10.07 -6.64
C ILE A 270 -2.34 11.26 -6.21
N TYR A 271 -2.82 12.47 -6.54
CA TYR A 271 -2.12 13.71 -6.24
C TYR A 271 -1.94 13.95 -4.73
N ASN A 272 -3.01 13.79 -3.94
CA ASN A 272 -2.97 14.09 -2.51
C ASN A 272 -2.25 12.99 -1.70
N ASN A 273 -2.37 11.73 -2.10
CA ASN A 273 -2.00 10.60 -1.23
C ASN A 273 -0.70 9.90 -1.62
N VAL A 274 -0.42 9.76 -2.92
CA VAL A 274 0.69 8.92 -3.43
C VAL A 274 1.64 9.64 -4.39
N PHE A 275 1.46 10.95 -4.60
CA PHE A 275 2.22 11.72 -5.59
C PHE A 275 3.72 11.75 -5.32
N SER A 276 4.15 11.96 -4.08
CA SER A 276 5.56 11.93 -3.68
C SER A 276 6.24 10.60 -4.00
N LEU A 277 5.54 9.48 -3.80
CA LEU A 277 6.03 8.16 -4.15
C LEU A 277 6.04 7.92 -5.66
N LEU A 278 4.98 8.35 -6.38
CA LEU A 278 4.93 8.30 -7.84
C LEU A 278 6.05 9.15 -8.46
N LEU A 279 6.30 10.33 -7.91
CA LEU A 279 7.38 11.24 -8.29
C LEU A 279 8.75 10.57 -8.14
N LEU A 280 8.95 9.84 -7.04
CA LEU A 280 10.17 9.04 -6.83
C LEU A 280 10.33 7.95 -7.89
N VAL A 281 9.25 7.23 -8.26
CA VAL A 281 9.25 6.26 -9.35
C VAL A 281 9.62 6.92 -10.67
N ILE A 282 9.02 8.09 -10.98
CA ILE A 282 9.29 8.86 -12.18
C ILE A 282 10.78 9.24 -12.22
N LEU A 283 11.28 9.94 -11.20
CA LEU A 283 12.67 10.41 -11.12
C LEU A 283 13.67 9.26 -11.20
N SER A 284 13.44 8.18 -10.45
CA SER A 284 14.33 7.01 -10.47
C SER A 284 14.32 6.31 -11.82
N SER A 285 13.17 6.19 -12.49
CA SER A 285 13.08 5.61 -13.84
C SER A 285 13.86 6.44 -14.86
N ILE A 286 13.78 7.78 -14.81
CA ILE A 286 14.49 8.69 -15.70
C ILE A 286 16.01 8.66 -15.45
N LEU A 287 16.43 8.60 -14.19
CA LEU A 287 17.84 8.50 -13.82
C LEU A 287 18.52 7.19 -14.28
N LEU A 288 17.72 6.18 -14.62
CA LEU A 288 18.18 4.92 -15.21
C LEU A 288 18.16 4.96 -16.75
N LEU A 289 17.57 6.00 -17.35
CA LEU A 289 17.66 6.22 -18.78
C LEU A 289 18.99 6.94 -19.09
N ASN A 290 19.73 6.42 -20.05
CA ASN A 290 20.88 7.11 -20.65
C ASN A 290 20.39 8.22 -21.60
N LEU A 291 19.67 9.21 -21.07
CA LEU A 291 19.20 10.36 -21.82
C LEU A 291 20.34 11.32 -22.10
N ASN A 292 20.26 12.02 -23.23
CA ASN A 292 21.13 13.18 -23.45
C ASN A 292 20.79 14.29 -22.44
N ARG A 293 21.73 15.23 -22.25
CA ARG A 293 21.62 16.30 -21.24
C ARG A 293 20.33 17.14 -21.38
N TYR A 294 19.87 17.33 -22.61
CA TYR A 294 18.72 18.18 -22.92
C TYR A 294 17.40 17.49 -22.60
N SER A 295 17.25 16.21 -22.94
CA SER A 295 16.10 15.40 -22.57
C SER A 295 15.99 15.23 -21.05
N PHE A 296 17.12 15.05 -20.36
CA PHE A 296 17.13 15.02 -18.90
C PHE A 296 16.68 16.35 -18.28
N LEU A 297 17.19 17.48 -18.77
CA LEU A 297 16.81 18.82 -18.30
C LEU A 297 15.32 19.10 -18.55
N LEU A 298 14.81 18.78 -19.73
CA LEU A 298 13.40 18.97 -20.11
C LEU A 298 12.46 18.19 -19.20
N ILE A 299 12.75 16.90 -18.98
CA ILE A 299 11.93 16.06 -18.12
C ILE A 299 12.04 16.52 -16.66
N SER A 300 13.24 16.91 -16.20
CA SER A 300 13.43 17.48 -14.86
C SER A 300 12.66 18.78 -14.67
N LEU A 301 12.58 19.63 -15.71
CA LEU A 301 11.77 20.85 -15.73
C LEU A 301 10.27 20.53 -15.67
N ILE A 302 9.78 19.57 -16.44
CA ILE A 302 8.38 19.13 -16.38
C ILE A 302 8.04 18.64 -14.97
N ILE A 303 8.92 17.84 -14.39
CA ILE A 303 8.77 17.34 -13.03
C ILE A 303 8.82 18.47 -12.00
N ALA A 304 9.75 19.42 -12.13
CA ALA A 304 9.82 20.59 -11.27
C ALA A 304 8.55 21.45 -11.38
N CYS A 305 8.01 21.65 -12.58
CA CYS A 305 6.75 22.35 -12.77
C CYS A 305 5.57 21.62 -12.10
N LEU A 306 5.48 20.30 -12.21
CA LEU A 306 4.46 19.49 -11.52
C LEU A 306 4.63 19.48 -10.00
N SER A 307 5.88 19.53 -9.54
CA SER A 307 6.22 19.64 -8.11
C SER A 307 5.90 21.06 -7.59
N CYS A 308 6.14 22.10 -8.38
CA CYS A 308 5.75 23.47 -8.05
C CYS A 308 4.23 23.62 -8.01
N MET A 309 3.47 22.89 -8.84
CA MET A 309 2.00 22.84 -8.72
C MET A 309 1.54 22.38 -7.33
N TYR A 310 2.34 21.60 -6.59
CA TYR A 310 2.10 21.21 -5.18
C TYR A 310 2.24 22.35 -4.19
N LEU A 311 3.08 23.34 -4.49
CA LEU A 311 3.34 24.47 -3.61
C LEU A 311 2.36 25.64 -3.81
N PHE A 312 1.55 25.62 -4.86
CA PHE A 312 0.55 26.66 -5.12
C PHE A 312 -0.81 26.30 -4.50
N PRO A 313 -1.29 27.07 -3.50
CA PRO A 313 -2.58 26.84 -2.83
C PRO A 313 -3.79 26.86 -3.78
N GLY A 314 -3.63 27.39 -5.00
CA GLY A 314 -4.66 27.47 -6.06
C GLY A 314 -4.88 26.17 -6.86
N PHE A 315 -3.86 25.30 -6.94
CA PHE A 315 -3.97 24.05 -7.71
C PHE A 315 -4.65 22.95 -6.89
N SER A 316 -4.29 22.83 -5.61
CA SER A 316 -4.99 21.99 -4.65
C SER A 316 -6.40 22.52 -4.36
N SER A 317 -6.61 23.83 -4.27
CA SER A 317 -7.94 24.40 -4.08
C SER A 317 -8.83 24.29 -5.31
N GLY A 318 -8.31 24.35 -6.54
CA GLY A 318 -9.08 24.02 -7.74
C GLY A 318 -9.48 22.54 -7.83
N LEU A 319 -8.65 21.63 -7.31
CA LEU A 319 -8.96 20.19 -7.20
C LEU A 319 -9.86 19.85 -5.99
N ALA A 320 -9.71 20.57 -4.87
CA ALA A 320 -10.53 20.46 -3.67
C ALA A 320 -11.89 21.17 -3.79
N GLN A 321 -11.98 22.24 -4.59
CA GLN A 321 -13.26 22.84 -5.00
C GLN A 321 -14.08 21.86 -5.85
N ILE A 322 -13.44 20.89 -6.52
CA ILE A 322 -14.14 19.80 -7.21
C ILE A 322 -14.67 18.74 -6.23
N TYR A 323 -14.07 18.58 -5.06
CA TYR A 323 -14.64 17.79 -3.95
C TYR A 323 -15.93 18.41 -3.38
N ASN A 324 -16.05 19.73 -3.45
CA ASN A 324 -17.21 20.49 -2.97
C ASN A 324 -18.22 20.85 -4.07
N TYR A 325 -17.94 20.50 -5.33
CA TYR A 325 -18.94 20.62 -6.38
C TYR A 325 -20.02 19.56 -6.12
N SER A 326 -21.26 20.02 -5.97
CA SER A 326 -22.41 19.12 -6.06
C SER A 326 -22.30 18.27 -7.33
N ALA A 327 -22.77 17.02 -7.31
CA ALA A 327 -22.73 16.14 -8.48
C ALA A 327 -23.26 16.85 -9.75
N LYS A 328 -24.22 17.78 -9.61
CA LYS A 328 -24.73 18.64 -10.69
C LYS A 328 -23.71 19.62 -11.30
N GLN A 329 -22.79 20.19 -10.52
CA GLN A 329 -21.80 21.17 -11.01
C GLN A 329 -20.57 20.52 -11.68
N LEU A 330 -20.29 19.25 -11.35
CA LEU A 330 -19.31 18.39 -12.06
C LEU A 330 -19.68 18.15 -13.53
N PHE A 331 -20.95 18.36 -13.92
CA PHE A 331 -21.40 18.25 -15.31
C PHE A 331 -21.23 19.54 -16.14
N SER A 332 -20.67 20.62 -15.57
CA SER A 332 -20.36 21.83 -16.34
C SER A 332 -19.21 21.59 -17.33
N MET A 333 -19.28 22.23 -18.51
CA MET A 333 -18.26 22.09 -19.56
C MET A 333 -16.89 22.64 -19.14
N GLU A 334 -16.86 23.64 -18.26
CA GLU A 334 -15.63 24.24 -17.74
C GLU A 334 -14.90 23.29 -16.77
N ALA A 335 -15.63 22.70 -15.80
CA ALA A 335 -15.06 21.70 -14.90
C ALA A 335 -14.59 20.47 -15.68
N PHE A 336 -15.36 20.02 -16.67
CA PHE A 336 -14.97 18.91 -17.54
C PHE A 336 -13.68 19.22 -18.33
N SER A 337 -13.55 20.42 -18.92
CA SER A 337 -12.35 20.84 -19.65
C SER A 337 -11.09 20.87 -18.75
N ALA A 338 -11.21 21.40 -17.53
CA ALA A 338 -10.12 21.43 -16.57
C ALA A 338 -9.69 20.01 -16.13
N VAL A 339 -10.67 19.14 -15.84
CA VAL A 339 -10.43 17.72 -15.51
C VAL A 339 -9.76 16.99 -16.68
N MET A 340 -10.24 17.19 -17.90
CA MET A 340 -9.69 16.56 -19.10
C MET A 340 -8.25 17.01 -19.39
N LYS A 341 -7.93 18.29 -19.18
CA LYS A 341 -6.57 18.82 -19.32
C LYS A 341 -5.62 18.19 -18.30
N ASN A 342 -6.02 18.14 -17.02
CA ASN A 342 -5.22 17.54 -15.95
C ASN A 342 -5.06 16.03 -16.15
N PHE A 343 -6.12 15.36 -16.61
CA PHE A 343 -6.12 13.93 -16.92
C PHE A 343 -5.22 13.61 -18.11
N PHE A 344 -5.24 14.42 -19.17
CA PHE A 344 -4.35 14.25 -20.32
C PHE A 344 -2.88 14.35 -19.90
N VAL A 345 -2.53 15.37 -19.11
CA VAL A 345 -1.18 15.51 -18.56
C VAL A 345 -0.81 14.30 -17.70
N ALA A 346 -1.70 13.84 -16.84
CA ALA A 346 -1.48 12.66 -15.99
C ALA A 346 -1.26 11.38 -16.81
N ILE A 347 -2.06 11.12 -17.85
CA ILE A 347 -1.88 9.97 -18.75
C ILE A 347 -0.55 10.04 -19.47
N VAL A 348 -0.19 11.19 -20.04
CA VAL A 348 1.07 11.34 -20.78
C VAL A 348 2.25 11.08 -19.85
N LEU A 349 2.24 11.65 -18.65
CA LEU A 349 3.29 11.41 -17.65
C LEU A 349 3.34 9.95 -17.24
N TYR A 350 2.19 9.34 -16.97
CA TYR A 350 2.12 7.93 -16.59
C TYR A 350 2.63 7.03 -17.72
N GLY A 351 2.27 7.30 -18.96
CA GLY A 351 2.74 6.60 -20.15
C GLY A 351 4.26 6.75 -20.36
N VAL A 352 4.80 7.96 -20.23
CA VAL A 352 6.25 8.21 -20.28
C VAL A 352 6.97 7.44 -19.17
N THR A 353 6.39 7.41 -17.97
CA THR A 353 6.93 6.65 -16.82
C THR A 353 6.95 5.16 -17.11
N MET A 354 5.89 4.61 -17.70
CA MET A 354 5.84 3.20 -18.11
C MET A 354 6.91 2.87 -19.15
N LEU A 355 7.13 3.74 -20.13
CA LEU A 355 8.21 3.58 -21.10
C LEU A 355 9.59 3.64 -20.44
N ALA A 356 9.78 4.53 -19.47
CA ALA A 356 11.02 4.66 -18.72
C ALA A 356 11.28 3.41 -17.86
N ILE A 357 10.26 2.91 -17.16
CA ILE A 357 10.30 1.66 -16.38
C ILE A 357 10.67 0.48 -17.29
N TYR A 358 10.06 0.38 -18.48
CA TYR A 358 10.36 -0.70 -19.41
C TYR A 358 11.83 -0.71 -19.85
N LYS A 359 12.48 0.45 -19.94
CA LYS A 359 13.91 0.55 -20.27
C LYS A 359 14.82 0.34 -19.05
N GLY A 360 14.43 0.85 -17.88
CA GLY A 360 15.30 0.94 -16.70
C GLY A 360 15.14 -0.17 -15.66
N ALA A 361 13.95 -0.76 -15.49
CA ALA A 361 13.66 -1.71 -14.41
C ALA A 361 14.37 -3.06 -14.58
N SER A 362 14.66 -3.72 -13.46
CA SER A 362 15.25 -5.07 -13.46
C SER A 362 14.22 -6.10 -13.94
N TYR A 363 12.97 -5.98 -13.46
CA TYR A 363 11.86 -6.86 -13.80
C TYR A 363 10.77 -6.12 -14.58
N LYS A 364 11.10 -5.70 -15.80
CA LYS A 364 10.28 -4.82 -16.67
C LYS A 364 8.79 -5.14 -16.67
N ILE A 365 8.42 -6.35 -17.10
CA ILE A 365 7.00 -6.75 -17.24
C ILE A 365 6.30 -6.73 -15.88
N PHE A 366 6.96 -7.23 -14.83
CA PHE A 366 6.42 -7.21 -13.47
C PHE A 366 6.18 -5.78 -12.99
N SER A 367 7.15 -4.88 -13.16
CA SER A 367 7.00 -3.48 -12.78
C SER A 367 5.86 -2.79 -13.55
N LEU A 368 5.71 -3.08 -14.85
CA LEU A 368 4.57 -2.58 -15.64
C LEU A 368 3.23 -3.13 -15.14
N LEU A 369 3.16 -4.41 -14.80
CA LEU A 369 1.96 -5.02 -14.22
C LEU A 369 1.61 -4.40 -12.85
N CYS A 370 2.60 -4.09 -12.01
CA CYS A 370 2.39 -3.38 -10.75
C CYS A 370 1.78 -1.99 -10.98
N MET A 371 2.31 -1.23 -11.94
CA MET A 371 1.76 0.08 -12.30
C MET A 371 0.30 -0.05 -12.77
N ILE A 372 0.02 -0.96 -13.72
CA ILE A 372 -1.34 -1.21 -14.21
C ILE A 372 -2.28 -1.64 -13.07
N ALA A 373 -1.84 -2.54 -12.20
CA ALA A 373 -2.61 -2.99 -11.04
C ALA A 373 -2.89 -1.83 -10.05
N ALA A 374 -1.97 -0.85 -9.93
CA ALA A 374 -2.18 0.31 -9.08
C ALA A 374 -3.37 1.14 -9.57
N LEU A 375 -3.47 1.38 -10.89
CA LEU A 375 -4.62 2.07 -11.48
C LEU A 375 -5.91 1.26 -11.31
N PHE A 376 -5.89 -0.05 -11.61
CA PHE A 376 -7.08 -0.88 -11.45
C PHE A 376 -7.56 -0.98 -10.01
N SER A 377 -6.65 -0.97 -9.04
CA SER A 377 -7.02 -0.95 -7.61
C SER A 377 -7.85 0.28 -7.24
N ILE A 378 -7.60 1.42 -7.92
CA ILE A 378 -8.37 2.66 -7.73
C ILE A 378 -9.66 2.63 -8.56
N ILE A 379 -9.61 2.15 -9.80
CA ILE A 379 -10.78 2.04 -10.70
C ILE A 379 -11.88 1.18 -10.08
N MET A 380 -11.53 0.13 -9.35
CA MET A 380 -12.48 -0.69 -8.61
C MET A 380 -13.36 0.12 -7.64
N LEU A 381 -12.87 1.26 -7.14
CA LEU A 381 -13.60 2.12 -6.22
C LEU A 381 -14.62 3.03 -6.92
N TRP A 382 -14.52 3.23 -8.23
CA TRP A 382 -15.42 4.11 -9.01
C TRP A 382 -16.88 3.64 -8.97
N PHE A 383 -17.05 2.35 -8.71
CA PHE A 383 -18.34 1.68 -8.60
C PHE A 383 -18.68 1.36 -7.13
N SER A 384 -18.22 2.20 -6.20
CA SER A 384 -18.60 2.16 -4.79
C SER A 384 -19.26 3.46 -4.34
N PRO A 385 -20.40 3.42 -3.62
CA PRO A 385 -21.03 4.61 -3.06
C PRO A 385 -20.19 5.29 -1.98
N THR A 386 -19.18 4.60 -1.43
CA THR A 386 -18.26 5.13 -0.41
C THR A 386 -17.01 5.80 -0.97
N LEU A 387 -16.95 6.05 -2.28
CA LEU A 387 -15.79 6.61 -2.96
C LEU A 387 -15.25 7.87 -2.26
N PHE A 388 -16.11 8.78 -1.80
CA PHE A 388 -15.69 9.99 -1.08
C PHE A 388 -15.64 9.83 0.44
N ALA A 389 -16.35 8.85 1.02
CA ALA A 389 -16.41 8.64 2.47
C ALA A 389 -15.22 7.84 3.02
N SER A 390 -14.57 7.04 2.17
CA SER A 390 -13.51 6.12 2.60
C SER A 390 -12.16 6.80 2.84
N GLY A 391 -12.02 8.10 2.53
CA GLY A 391 -10.81 8.88 2.79
C GLY A 391 -9.55 8.39 2.07
N SER A 392 -8.39 8.80 2.57
CA SER A 392 -7.07 8.58 1.96
C SER A 392 -6.58 7.12 1.97
N ARG A 393 -7.05 6.30 2.91
CA ARG A 393 -6.63 4.89 3.11
C ARG A 393 -6.87 3.95 1.93
N VAL A 394 -7.86 4.23 1.07
CA VAL A 394 -8.18 3.38 -0.09
C VAL A 394 -7.10 3.41 -1.19
N PHE A 395 -6.18 4.39 -1.13
CA PHE A 395 -5.05 4.52 -2.05
C PHE A 395 -3.83 3.67 -1.64
N VAL A 396 -3.87 2.97 -0.50
CA VAL A 396 -2.74 2.16 0.00
C VAL A 396 -2.38 1.03 -0.93
N CYS A 397 -3.38 0.39 -1.56
CA CYS A 397 -3.12 -0.65 -2.54
C CYS A 397 -2.21 -0.13 -3.68
N ALA A 398 -2.59 1.01 -4.27
CA ALA A 398 -1.82 1.66 -5.32
C ALA A 398 -0.44 2.13 -4.81
N GLY A 399 -0.40 2.74 -3.62
CA GLY A 399 0.84 3.19 -2.99
C GLY A 399 1.86 2.08 -2.82
N VAL A 400 1.45 0.90 -2.36
CA VAL A 400 2.39 -0.22 -2.17
C VAL A 400 2.86 -0.79 -3.50
N LEU A 401 2.01 -0.83 -4.53
CA LEU A 401 2.42 -1.24 -5.87
C LEU A 401 3.46 -0.27 -6.46
N PHE A 402 3.29 1.05 -6.26
CA PHE A 402 4.33 2.03 -6.59
C PHE A 402 5.59 1.83 -5.75
N LEU A 403 5.46 1.48 -4.47
CA LEU A 403 6.60 1.21 -3.59
C LEU A 403 7.44 0.02 -4.08
N ILE A 404 6.80 -1.06 -4.53
CA ILE A 404 7.49 -2.23 -5.10
C ILE A 404 8.34 -1.82 -6.32
N VAL A 405 7.77 -1.00 -7.21
CA VAL A 405 8.48 -0.48 -8.38
C VAL A 405 9.60 0.48 -7.98
N ALA A 406 9.33 1.39 -7.03
CA ALA A 406 10.32 2.33 -6.51
C ALA A 406 11.51 1.58 -5.90
N PHE A 407 11.27 0.51 -5.14
CA PHE A 407 12.32 -0.31 -4.55
C PHE A 407 13.24 -0.90 -5.64
N ASP A 408 12.70 -1.50 -6.71
CA ASP A 408 13.51 -2.06 -7.80
C ASP A 408 14.40 -0.98 -8.44
N LEU A 409 13.82 0.15 -8.82
CA LEU A 409 14.51 1.24 -9.51
C LEU A 409 15.58 1.91 -8.63
N VAL A 410 15.22 2.27 -7.39
CA VAL A 410 16.11 2.93 -6.45
C VAL A 410 17.25 2.00 -6.03
N ASN A 411 16.95 0.74 -5.71
CA ASN A 411 17.99 -0.23 -5.36
C ASN A 411 18.97 -0.46 -6.51
N LYS A 412 18.48 -0.56 -7.75
CA LYS A 412 19.33 -0.67 -8.94
C LYS A 412 20.24 0.57 -9.04
N LYS A 413 19.69 1.77 -8.91
CA LYS A 413 20.49 3.00 -8.99
C LYS A 413 21.53 3.12 -7.87
N ILE A 414 21.18 2.73 -6.64
CA ILE A 414 22.12 2.67 -5.51
C ILE A 414 23.26 1.70 -5.82
N SER A 415 22.98 0.57 -6.46
CA SER A 415 24.01 -0.41 -6.82
C SER A 415 24.98 0.06 -7.91
N GLU A 416 24.53 0.94 -8.81
CA GLU A 416 25.34 1.54 -9.88
C GLU A 416 26.12 2.79 -9.42
N SER A 417 25.75 3.36 -8.28
CA SER A 417 26.34 4.60 -7.78
C SER A 417 27.72 4.40 -7.18
N LYS A 418 28.60 5.39 -7.36
CA LYS A 418 29.91 5.47 -6.69
C LYS A 418 29.80 5.94 -5.23
N ILE A 419 28.68 6.57 -4.86
CA ILE A 419 28.43 7.06 -3.50
C ILE A 419 28.08 5.85 -2.61
N SER A 420 28.52 5.87 -1.35
CA SER A 420 28.21 4.79 -0.42
C SER A 420 26.69 4.60 -0.24
N LYS A 421 26.25 3.33 -0.21
CA LYS A 421 24.84 2.95 -0.09
C LYS A 421 24.17 3.55 1.15
N ASN A 422 24.90 3.59 2.26
CA ASN A 422 24.44 4.14 3.52
C ASN A 422 24.24 5.65 3.44
N MET A 423 25.15 6.38 2.77
CA MET A 423 24.98 7.82 2.54
C MET A 423 23.76 8.11 1.67
N LEU A 424 23.56 7.34 0.59
CA LEU A 424 22.38 7.47 -0.27
C LEU A 424 21.08 7.18 0.50
N LEU A 425 21.08 6.17 1.38
CA LEU A 425 19.95 5.89 2.25
C LEU A 425 19.64 7.05 3.20
N VAL A 426 20.66 7.65 3.83
CA VAL A 426 20.51 8.82 4.69
C VAL A 426 19.92 10.00 3.90
N MET A 427 20.44 10.26 2.69
CA MET A 427 19.91 11.33 1.83
C MET A 427 18.45 11.08 1.44
N LEU A 428 18.10 9.84 1.09
CA LEU A 428 16.72 9.44 0.78
C LEU A 428 15.80 9.53 2.00
N ALA A 429 16.32 9.32 3.21
CA ALA A 429 15.53 9.35 4.45
C ALA A 429 15.16 10.77 4.91
N ILE A 430 15.80 11.82 4.39
CA ILE A 430 15.51 13.21 4.78
C ILE A 430 14.02 13.52 4.59
N TYR A 431 13.47 13.29 3.39
CA TYR A 431 12.06 13.58 3.11
C TYR A 431 11.10 12.76 3.98
N PRO A 432 11.21 11.41 4.07
CA PRO A 432 10.43 10.58 5.00
C PRO A 432 10.46 11.04 6.45
N ILE A 433 11.63 11.45 6.96
CA ILE A 433 11.79 11.95 8.32
C ILE A 433 10.95 13.22 8.51
N PHE A 434 11.05 14.19 7.60
CA PHE A 434 10.21 15.38 7.67
C PHE A 434 8.73 15.03 7.54
N ASN A 435 8.35 14.21 6.57
CA ASN A 435 6.97 13.85 6.30
C ASN A 435 6.29 13.11 7.47
N LEU A 436 7.01 12.24 8.18
CA LEU A 436 6.45 11.43 9.27
C LEU A 436 6.64 12.02 10.68
N ILE A 437 7.69 12.84 10.90
CA ILE A 437 8.00 13.39 12.24
C ILE A 437 7.49 14.82 12.40
N LEU A 438 7.53 15.66 11.36
CA LEU A 438 7.05 17.05 11.46
C LEU A 438 5.58 17.13 11.93
N PRO A 439 4.65 16.26 11.45
CA PRO A 439 3.27 16.26 11.93
C PRO A 439 3.12 16.04 13.45
N LEU A 440 3.99 15.21 14.04
CA LEU A 440 4.04 14.98 15.49
C LEU A 440 4.50 16.23 16.24
N LEU A 441 5.53 16.91 15.74
CA LEU A 441 6.07 18.11 16.36
C LEU A 441 5.10 19.31 16.29
N LEU A 442 4.28 19.37 15.24
CA LEU A 442 3.32 20.45 15.02
C LEU A 442 1.94 20.19 15.67
N GLY A 443 1.75 19.08 16.37
CA GLY A 443 0.46 18.72 16.99
C GLY A 443 -0.66 18.43 15.98
N THR A 444 -0.33 18.20 14.71
CA THR A 444 -1.33 17.94 13.65
C THR A 444 -2.08 16.62 13.84
N VAL A 445 -1.51 15.68 14.58
CA VAL A 445 -2.15 14.41 14.92
C VAL A 445 -3.48 14.62 15.66
N GLU A 446 -3.55 15.60 16.57
CA GLU A 446 -4.77 15.92 17.32
C GLU A 446 -5.88 16.48 16.42
N ARG A 447 -5.52 17.19 15.34
CA ARG A 447 -6.47 17.77 14.37
C ARG A 447 -6.97 16.76 13.34
N ILE A 448 -6.24 15.67 13.10
CA ILE A 448 -6.63 14.59 12.18
C ILE A 448 -7.50 13.56 12.90
N SER A 449 -7.37 13.45 14.23
CA SER A 449 -8.20 12.58 15.09
C SER A 449 -9.54 13.19 15.51
N SER A 450 -9.74 14.50 15.30
CA SER A 450 -10.99 15.23 15.54
C SER A 450 -11.80 15.36 14.26
#